data_AF-A0A534MIQ2-F1
#
_entry.id   AF-A0A534MIQ2-F1
#
_cell.length_a   1.000
_cell.length_b   1.000
_cell.length_c   1.000
_cell.angle_alpha   90.00
_cell.angle_beta   90.00
_cell.angle_gamma   90.00
#
_symmetry.space_group_name_H-M   'P 1'
#
loop_
_entity.id
_entity.type
_entity.pdbx_description
1 polymer ?
#
loop_
_entity_poly.entity_id
_entity_poly.type
_entity_poly.pdbx_seq_one_letter_code
_entity_poly.pdbx_strand_id
1 'polypeptide(L)'
;GATIALSTGTTLTTINANGISPLPTDALKIAVLRNADGTPSLGCDPAEYTNFPGGVAGMLVVTQRGTCARVARAIYGEMAGAAAVAMVTNGPGYPPFEGPITSNPDTGIPFTVTIPFLGVLLADGPTLVAADGGTGTLAATTIANPGFKAFASFSSAGPQDLNSALKPDIVAPGVSVQSTLIGSGTQGARFSGTSMATPHVAGIAALVREAHPSWTVAEVKAAILNTGSSDLVNGYLVRRGGTGVVQPIPATETNVIAYFNPGAVSLNLGFQELGQDFSQGAMLSITNKGTSPAQFDLTAASTPGSAPNTVTFSTASVRVRPGKTVSVVVTVNVPAATVGDSTPTSANRQAFRNVAGLVTLTPTDGSNSGVVLHVAYYLVPRALSNVQAVLNGQLSPGHRANVRLSNPATAIAGVADFYAWGLSSRRTTAGSNDLRAVGVQSIPVSATQSFLVFAVNTWNRWSTPSDNEFDIVIDTNGDGVPDFLVAGFDIGAILTGSFDGRYGSFVFALPNFDLVNARFAFAPTDSSTLLLPVRSDEIGLSVDNPRFAYMAAGYSLQDGSADIIPGVAMFNAFTPSITSGIAFVVPVGARGTVPVSIDASEWANTPALGLMIVILDNSAGRGEARLLAAG
;
A
#
# COMPACT_ATOMS: atom_id res chain seq x y z
N GLY A 1 -0.65 -8.72 30.62
CA GLY A 1 -1.92 -9.22 30.05
C GLY A 1 -2.95 -9.36 31.15
N ALA A 2 -4.15 -9.81 30.81
CA ALA A 2 -5.18 -10.20 31.76
C ALA A 2 -5.90 -11.47 31.29
N THR A 3 -6.48 -12.25 32.19
CA THR A 3 -7.50 -13.25 31.86
C THR A 3 -8.89 -12.71 32.18
N ILE A 4 -9.89 -13.17 31.44
CA ILE A 4 -11.31 -12.95 31.73
C ILE A 4 -11.92 -14.32 32.01
N ALA A 5 -12.22 -14.62 33.27
CA ALA A 5 -12.93 -15.83 33.67
C ALA A 5 -14.43 -15.57 33.59
N LEU A 6 -15.10 -16.11 32.58
CA LEU A 6 -16.53 -15.91 32.32
C LEU A 6 -17.38 -16.79 33.23
N SER A 7 -18.57 -16.32 33.60
CA SER A 7 -19.57 -17.10 34.34
C SER A 7 -20.03 -18.37 33.61
N THR A 8 -19.74 -18.48 32.31
CA THR A 8 -19.96 -19.68 31.49
C THR A 8 -18.91 -20.79 31.72
N GLY A 9 -17.89 -20.53 32.56
CA GLY A 9 -16.79 -21.46 32.86
C GLY A 9 -15.60 -21.37 31.92
N THR A 10 -15.67 -20.55 30.87
CA THR A 10 -14.54 -20.35 29.94
C THR A 10 -13.63 -19.22 30.43
N THR A 11 -12.31 -19.41 30.28
CA THR A 11 -11.32 -18.36 30.58
C THR A 11 -10.63 -17.91 29.29
N LEU A 12 -10.70 -16.61 29.01
CA LEU A 12 -10.07 -16.00 27.83
C LEU A 12 -8.78 -15.30 28.24
N THR A 13 -7.74 -15.38 27.41
CA THR A 13 -6.49 -14.62 27.61
C THR A 13 -6.51 -13.35 26.75
N THR A 14 -6.19 -12.22 27.37
CA THR A 14 -6.27 -10.89 26.74
C THR A 14 -5.00 -10.08 26.97
N ILE A 15 -4.70 -9.16 26.05
CA ILE A 15 -3.73 -8.11 26.34
C ILE A 15 -4.39 -7.04 27.20
N ASN A 16 -3.73 -6.64 28.28
CA ASN A 16 -4.06 -5.38 28.95
C ASN A 16 -3.30 -4.30 28.19
N ALA A 17 -3.98 -3.66 27.25
CA ALA A 17 -3.38 -2.78 26.24
C ALA A 17 -2.85 -1.47 26.84
N ASN A 18 -3.45 -0.97 27.93
CA ASN A 18 -2.97 0.25 28.59
C ASN A 18 -2.13 -0.01 29.84
N GLY A 19 -2.08 -1.26 30.32
CA GLY A 19 -1.22 -1.66 31.44
C GLY A 19 -1.73 -1.19 32.80
N ILE A 20 -3.01 -0.81 32.91
CA ILE A 20 -3.61 -0.42 34.19
C ILE A 20 -3.56 -1.57 35.19
N SER A 21 -3.14 -1.26 36.40
CA SER A 21 -3.03 -2.19 37.53
C SER A 21 -3.25 -1.41 38.84
N PRO A 22 -3.94 -1.99 39.86
CA PRO A 22 -4.53 -3.33 39.87
C PRO A 22 -5.73 -3.45 38.94
N LEU A 23 -6.03 -4.67 38.49
CA LEU A 23 -7.28 -4.96 37.79
C LEU A 23 -8.44 -5.02 38.81
N PRO A 24 -9.69 -4.67 38.41
CA PRO A 24 -10.88 -4.90 39.23
C PRO A 24 -10.95 -6.35 39.72
N THR A 25 -11.14 -6.51 41.03
CA THR A 25 -11.22 -7.83 41.69
C THR A 25 -12.62 -8.42 41.68
N ASP A 26 -13.64 -7.57 41.62
CA ASP A 26 -15.03 -7.99 41.62
C ASP A 26 -15.43 -8.55 40.26
N ALA A 27 -16.37 -9.50 40.26
CA ALA A 27 -16.97 -10.00 39.03
C ALA A 27 -17.76 -8.87 38.35
N LEU A 28 -17.33 -8.47 37.15
CA LEU A 28 -17.94 -7.39 36.40
C LEU A 28 -19.08 -7.94 35.54
N LYS A 29 -20.24 -7.27 35.53
CA LYS A 29 -21.29 -7.59 34.57
C LYS A 29 -20.79 -7.28 33.15
N ILE A 30 -21.07 -8.17 32.21
CA ILE A 30 -20.66 -7.99 30.80
C ILE A 30 -21.77 -7.25 30.05
N ALA A 31 -21.40 -6.20 29.33
CA ALA A 31 -22.28 -5.43 28.47
C ALA A 31 -21.69 -5.36 27.06
N VAL A 32 -22.30 -6.06 26.09
CA VAL A 32 -21.89 -5.96 24.68
C VAL A 32 -22.63 -4.80 24.03
N LEU A 33 -21.89 -3.79 23.57
CA LEU A 33 -22.50 -2.74 22.73
C LEU A 33 -22.89 -3.34 21.38
N ARG A 34 -24.07 -2.99 20.86
CA ARG A 34 -24.60 -3.57 19.62
C ARG A 34 -25.11 -2.50 18.66
N ASN A 35 -24.91 -2.76 17.37
CA ASN A 35 -25.54 -2.00 16.29
C ASN A 35 -27.03 -2.39 16.18
N ALA A 36 -27.79 -1.66 15.36
CA ALA A 36 -29.20 -1.95 15.10
C ALA A 36 -29.46 -3.34 14.51
N ASP A 37 -28.47 -3.93 13.82
CA ASP A 37 -28.52 -5.29 13.26
C ASP A 37 -28.16 -6.40 14.28
N GLY A 38 -27.87 -6.03 15.53
CA GLY A 38 -27.51 -6.95 16.61
C GLY A 38 -26.03 -7.36 16.66
N THR A 39 -25.22 -6.96 15.69
CA THR A 39 -23.77 -7.22 15.68
C THR A 39 -23.06 -6.36 16.74
N PRO A 40 -21.90 -6.80 17.28
CA PRO A 40 -21.13 -5.98 18.22
C PRO A 40 -20.74 -4.63 17.59
N SER A 41 -21.05 -3.54 18.29
CA SER A 41 -20.67 -2.18 17.88
C SER A 41 -19.17 -1.96 18.03
N LEU A 42 -18.66 -0.99 17.26
CA LEU A 42 -17.27 -0.54 17.33
C LEU A 42 -16.93 0.25 18.61
N GLY A 43 -17.94 0.73 19.35
CA GLY A 43 -17.75 1.59 20.52
C GLY A 43 -17.12 2.93 20.15
N CYS A 44 -17.52 3.49 19.01
CA CYS A 44 -16.95 4.74 18.47
C CYS A 44 -17.80 5.97 18.83
N ASP A 45 -19.05 5.77 19.29
CA ASP A 45 -19.96 6.84 19.64
C ASP A 45 -20.22 6.84 21.16
N PRO A 46 -19.91 7.94 21.88
CA PRO A 46 -20.25 8.08 23.30
C PRO A 46 -21.70 7.75 23.64
N ALA A 47 -22.64 8.04 22.73
CA ALA A 47 -24.06 7.80 22.94
C ALA A 47 -24.40 6.30 23.10
N GLU A 48 -23.60 5.40 22.49
CA GLU A 48 -23.80 3.95 22.62
C GLU A 48 -23.66 3.48 24.08
N TYR A 49 -22.82 4.14 24.85
CA TYR A 49 -22.56 3.84 26.25
C TYR A 49 -23.64 4.39 27.16
N THR A 50 -24.09 5.63 26.92
CA THR A 50 -25.14 6.27 27.73
C THR A 50 -26.53 5.72 27.43
N ASN A 51 -26.76 5.26 26.19
CA ASN A 51 -28.04 4.69 25.76
C ASN A 51 -28.13 3.18 26.04
N PHE A 52 -27.05 2.54 26.50
CA PHE A 52 -27.11 1.15 26.90
C PHE A 52 -28.19 0.94 27.98
N PRO A 53 -29.11 -0.03 27.84
CA PRO A 53 -30.20 -0.20 28.79
C PRO A 53 -29.71 -0.39 30.24
N GLY A 54 -30.05 0.56 31.12
CA GLY A 54 -29.60 0.58 32.52
C GLY A 54 -28.20 1.15 32.76
N GLY A 55 -27.55 1.69 31.72
CA GLY A 55 -26.19 2.24 31.75
C GLY A 55 -25.11 1.17 31.83
N VAL A 56 -23.85 1.59 31.69
CA VAL A 56 -22.67 0.70 31.72
C VAL A 56 -21.82 0.85 33.00
N ALA A 57 -22.31 1.60 33.99
CA ALA A 57 -21.57 1.88 35.21
C ALA A 57 -21.15 0.59 35.94
N GLY A 58 -19.85 0.46 36.25
CA GLY A 58 -19.28 -0.71 36.92
C GLY A 58 -19.14 -1.97 36.05
N MET A 59 -19.44 -1.90 34.75
CA MET A 59 -19.46 -3.07 33.87
C MET A 59 -18.13 -3.29 33.12
N LEU A 60 -17.95 -4.51 32.60
CA LEU A 60 -17.01 -4.83 31.53
C LEU A 60 -17.72 -4.62 30.19
N VAL A 61 -17.42 -3.51 29.53
CA VAL A 61 -18.04 -3.18 28.23
C VAL A 61 -17.27 -3.86 27.09
N VAL A 62 -17.98 -4.56 26.21
CA VAL A 62 -17.41 -5.28 25.08
C VAL A 62 -17.75 -4.55 23.78
N THR A 63 -16.73 -4.36 22.94
CA THR A 63 -16.77 -3.66 21.66
C THR A 63 -15.98 -4.45 20.62
N GLN A 64 -16.12 -4.06 19.35
CA GLN A 64 -15.36 -4.64 18.24
C GLN A 64 -14.39 -3.63 17.62
N ARG A 65 -13.24 -4.12 17.12
CA ARG A 65 -12.29 -3.29 16.38
C ARG A 65 -12.87 -2.90 15.02
N GLY A 66 -12.84 -1.61 14.72
CA GLY A 66 -13.16 -1.09 13.38
C GLY A 66 -12.32 0.15 13.05
N THR A 67 -12.99 1.21 12.60
CA THR A 67 -12.38 2.38 11.95
C THR A 67 -11.83 3.41 12.93
N CYS A 68 -12.55 3.77 14.01
CA CYS A 68 -12.10 4.77 14.97
C CYS A 68 -10.86 4.36 15.78
N ALA A 69 -10.20 5.28 16.48
CA ALA A 69 -9.03 5.07 17.33
C ALA A 69 -9.22 3.91 18.30
N ARG A 70 -8.16 3.11 18.53
CA ARG A 70 -8.28 1.94 19.41
C ARG A 70 -8.73 2.31 20.83
N VAL A 71 -8.24 3.44 21.30
CA VAL A 71 -8.40 3.91 22.67
C VAL A 71 -9.73 4.63 22.91
N ALA A 72 -10.46 5.01 21.86
CA ALA A 72 -11.72 5.76 21.98
C ALA A 72 -12.74 5.05 22.87
N ARG A 73 -12.89 3.73 22.71
CA ARG A 73 -13.81 2.91 23.53
C ARG A 73 -13.48 2.88 25.02
N ALA A 74 -12.20 2.93 25.38
CA ALA A 74 -11.79 2.97 26.77
C ALA A 74 -12.12 4.33 27.40
N ILE A 75 -11.90 5.41 26.63
CA ILE A 75 -12.27 6.78 27.01
C ILE A 75 -13.79 6.89 27.21
N TYR A 76 -14.58 6.52 26.20
CA TYR A 76 -16.04 6.65 26.26
C TYR A 76 -16.67 5.72 27.29
N GLY A 77 -16.16 4.49 27.42
CA GLY A 77 -16.57 3.57 28.48
C GLY A 77 -16.33 4.15 29.87
N GLU A 78 -15.15 4.70 30.12
CA GLU A 78 -14.84 5.32 31.42
C GLU A 78 -15.66 6.58 31.68
N MET A 79 -15.88 7.43 30.67
CA MET A 79 -16.77 8.60 30.78
C MET A 79 -18.20 8.20 31.16
N ALA A 80 -18.66 7.02 30.72
CA ALA A 80 -19.96 6.46 31.08
C ALA A 80 -19.94 5.58 32.35
N GLY A 81 -18.80 5.48 33.04
CA GLY A 81 -18.63 4.81 34.32
C GLY A 81 -18.29 3.32 34.27
N ALA A 82 -17.92 2.77 33.11
CA ALA A 82 -17.48 1.38 33.00
C ALA A 82 -16.28 1.09 33.92
N ALA A 83 -16.19 -0.15 34.43
CA ALA A 83 -15.05 -0.58 35.26
C ALA A 83 -13.89 -1.15 34.43
N ALA A 84 -14.17 -1.61 33.22
CA ALA A 84 -13.20 -2.06 32.23
C ALA A 84 -13.82 -2.06 30.83
N VAL A 85 -12.99 -2.04 29.79
CA VAL A 85 -13.46 -2.16 28.40
C VAL A 85 -12.64 -3.23 27.68
N ALA A 86 -13.32 -4.15 26.98
CA ALA A 86 -12.72 -5.15 26.11
C ALA A 86 -13.05 -4.86 24.64
N MET A 87 -12.03 -4.91 23.80
CA MET A 87 -12.15 -4.82 22.35
C MET A 87 -11.78 -6.16 21.72
N VAL A 88 -12.73 -6.75 21.00
CA VAL A 88 -12.47 -7.88 20.09
C VAL A 88 -11.77 -7.36 18.85
N THR A 89 -10.59 -7.90 18.56
CA THR A 89 -9.81 -7.55 17.36
C THR A 89 -10.49 -8.05 16.08
N ASN A 90 -10.22 -7.39 14.95
CA ASN A 90 -10.69 -7.78 13.62
C ASN A 90 -9.60 -8.50 12.80
N GLY A 91 -8.55 -8.97 13.48
CA GLY A 91 -7.43 -9.72 12.90
C GLY A 91 -6.99 -10.85 13.84
N PRO A 92 -6.10 -11.75 13.39
CA PRO A 92 -5.79 -12.99 14.12
C PRO A 92 -4.92 -12.80 15.37
N GLY A 93 -4.42 -11.60 15.65
CA GLY A 93 -3.50 -11.32 16.75
C GLY A 93 -4.01 -10.27 17.73
N TYR A 94 -3.39 -10.20 18.90
CA TYR A 94 -3.64 -9.15 19.89
C TYR A 94 -3.35 -7.75 19.32
N PRO A 95 -4.06 -6.70 19.77
CA PRO A 95 -3.70 -5.33 19.42
C PRO A 95 -2.33 -4.95 20.01
N PRO A 96 -1.69 -3.88 19.51
CA PRO A 96 -0.46 -3.38 20.11
C PRO A 96 -0.70 -2.98 21.58
N PHE A 97 0.35 -3.07 22.38
CA PHE A 97 0.37 -2.43 23.70
C PHE A 97 0.40 -0.90 23.51
N GLU A 98 -0.64 -0.22 23.97
CA GLU A 98 -0.80 1.23 23.88
C GLU A 98 -0.07 1.94 25.05
N GLY A 99 -0.05 1.32 26.23
CA GLY A 99 0.37 1.96 27.48
C GLY A 99 -0.65 3.01 27.98
N PRO A 100 -0.26 3.88 28.92
CA PRO A 100 -1.10 4.99 29.39
C PRO A 100 -1.79 5.76 28.25
N ILE A 101 -3.12 5.85 28.31
CA ILE A 101 -3.96 6.56 27.34
C ILE A 101 -4.31 7.92 27.94
N THR A 102 -4.00 9.01 27.24
CA THR A 102 -4.17 10.39 27.73
C THR A 102 -5.03 11.28 26.83
N SER A 103 -5.42 10.79 25.65
CA SER A 103 -6.28 11.49 24.71
C SER A 103 -6.90 10.55 23.69
N ASN A 104 -7.99 10.98 23.06
CA ASN A 104 -8.52 10.37 21.86
C ASN A 104 -7.79 10.97 20.63
N PRO A 105 -7.01 10.19 19.86
CA PRO A 105 -6.26 10.71 18.73
C PRO A 105 -7.13 11.08 17.52
N ASP A 106 -8.38 10.59 17.42
CA ASP A 106 -9.28 10.96 16.32
C ASP A 106 -9.88 12.36 16.54
N THR A 107 -10.22 12.69 17.79
CA THR A 107 -10.93 13.93 18.13
C THR A 107 -10.04 14.98 18.78
N GLY A 108 -8.84 14.60 19.22
CA GLY A 108 -7.95 15.45 20.01
C GLY A 108 -8.41 15.67 21.46
N ILE A 109 -9.51 15.05 21.90
CA ILE A 109 -10.03 15.23 23.26
C ILE A 109 -9.04 14.64 24.27
N PRO A 110 -8.53 15.44 25.24
CA PRO A 110 -7.70 14.92 26.32
C PRO A 110 -8.55 14.17 27.34
N PHE A 111 -8.16 12.92 27.63
CA PHE A 111 -8.79 12.09 28.65
C PHE A 111 -7.81 11.01 29.13
N THR A 112 -7.51 10.99 30.43
CA THR A 112 -6.64 9.96 31.02
C THR A 112 -7.47 8.77 31.43
N VAL A 113 -7.29 7.64 30.73
CA VAL A 113 -7.99 6.40 31.03
C VAL A 113 -7.35 5.75 32.27
N THR A 114 -8.16 5.50 33.30
CA THR A 114 -7.75 4.85 34.54
C THR A 114 -8.31 3.44 34.70
N ILE A 115 -9.20 3.00 33.79
CA ILE A 115 -9.73 1.62 33.77
C ILE A 115 -8.94 0.70 32.82
N PRO A 116 -8.94 -0.63 33.03
CA PRO A 116 -8.29 -1.55 32.12
C PRO A 116 -8.91 -1.52 30.72
N PHE A 117 -8.05 -1.40 29.70
CA PHE A 117 -8.41 -1.59 28.30
C PHE A 117 -7.86 -2.92 27.80
N LEU A 118 -8.74 -3.88 27.52
CA LEU A 118 -8.41 -5.24 27.17
C LEU A 118 -8.53 -5.46 25.65
N GLY A 119 -7.54 -6.12 25.05
CA GLY A 119 -7.59 -6.60 23.68
C GLY A 119 -7.81 -8.09 23.63
N VAL A 120 -8.88 -8.51 22.96
CA VAL A 120 -9.34 -9.90 22.84
C VAL A 120 -9.07 -10.39 21.41
N LEU A 121 -8.63 -11.63 21.26
CA LEU A 121 -8.40 -12.22 19.94
C LEU A 121 -9.72 -12.35 19.18
N LEU A 122 -9.67 -12.21 17.84
CA LEU A 122 -10.83 -12.42 16.99
C LEU A 122 -11.48 -13.80 17.21
N ALA A 123 -10.66 -14.84 17.40
CA ALA A 123 -11.13 -16.21 17.64
C ALA A 123 -11.91 -16.37 18.96
N ASP A 124 -11.60 -15.55 19.97
CA ASP A 124 -12.25 -15.55 21.29
C ASP A 124 -13.49 -14.62 21.33
N GLY A 125 -13.64 -13.78 20.30
CA GLY A 125 -14.72 -12.81 20.18
C GLY A 125 -16.12 -13.41 20.32
N PRO A 126 -16.49 -14.46 19.55
CA PRO A 126 -17.79 -15.09 19.67
C PRO A 126 -18.11 -15.58 21.09
N THR A 127 -17.11 -16.13 21.80
CA THR A 127 -17.28 -16.61 23.18
C THR A 127 -17.53 -15.45 24.15
N LEU A 128 -16.78 -14.34 24.03
CA LEU A 128 -16.99 -13.16 24.88
C LEU A 128 -18.33 -12.49 24.59
N VAL A 129 -18.71 -12.37 23.31
CA VAL A 129 -19.98 -11.77 22.89
C VAL A 129 -21.17 -12.61 23.34
N ALA A 130 -21.05 -13.94 23.36
CA ALA A 130 -22.09 -14.83 23.86
C ALA A 130 -22.28 -14.76 25.39
N ALA A 131 -21.33 -14.19 26.13
CA ALA A 131 -21.40 -14.00 27.58
C ALA A 131 -22.12 -12.70 28.00
N ASP A 132 -22.73 -11.98 27.05
CA ASP A 132 -23.51 -10.76 27.30
C ASP A 132 -24.56 -10.95 28.41
N GLY A 133 -24.64 -9.99 29.33
CA GLY A 133 -25.49 -10.07 30.52
C GLY A 133 -25.00 -10.99 31.65
N GLY A 134 -23.99 -11.83 31.40
CA GLY A 134 -23.29 -12.62 32.41
C GLY A 134 -22.24 -11.82 33.19
N THR A 135 -21.28 -12.51 33.81
CA THR A 135 -20.16 -11.86 34.52
C THR A 135 -18.80 -12.35 34.06
N GLY A 136 -17.78 -11.51 34.24
CA GLY A 136 -16.38 -11.83 33.98
C GLY A 136 -15.48 -11.33 35.12
N THR A 137 -14.61 -12.20 35.63
CA THR A 137 -13.59 -11.82 36.63
C THR A 137 -12.25 -11.64 35.95
N LEU A 138 -11.58 -10.53 36.25
CA LEU A 138 -10.27 -10.19 35.68
C LEU A 138 -9.14 -10.67 36.60
N ALA A 139 -8.09 -11.26 36.02
CA ALA A 139 -6.86 -11.56 36.75
C ALA A 139 -5.63 -11.21 35.91
N ALA A 140 -4.57 -10.74 36.56
CA ALA A 140 -3.34 -10.40 35.87
C ALA A 140 -2.67 -11.66 35.31
N THR A 141 -2.12 -11.57 34.10
CA THR A 141 -1.31 -12.64 33.52
C THR A 141 -0.19 -12.08 32.65
N THR A 142 0.81 -12.88 32.35
CA THR A 142 1.92 -12.50 31.46
C THR A 142 1.62 -12.97 30.05
N ILE A 143 1.75 -12.05 29.09
CA ILE A 143 1.69 -12.37 27.65
C ILE A 143 2.80 -11.62 26.93
N ALA A 144 3.27 -12.15 25.81
CA ALA A 144 4.21 -11.44 24.94
C ALA A 144 3.53 -10.20 24.33
N ASN A 145 4.28 -9.09 24.22
CA ASN A 145 3.81 -7.92 23.47
C ASN A 145 3.86 -8.24 21.97
N PRO A 146 2.71 -8.34 21.27
CA PRO A 146 2.66 -8.67 19.84
C PRO A 146 3.35 -7.60 18.97
N GLY A 147 3.43 -6.35 19.45
CA GLY A 147 4.08 -5.25 18.74
C GLY A 147 5.57 -5.11 19.04
N PHE A 148 6.16 -5.95 19.89
CA PHE A 148 7.59 -5.84 20.20
C PHE A 148 8.42 -6.18 18.96
N LYS A 149 9.38 -5.29 18.62
CA LYS A 149 10.20 -5.36 17.40
C LYS A 149 9.39 -5.37 16.09
N ALA A 150 8.13 -4.97 16.10
CA ALA A 150 7.34 -4.87 14.88
C ALA A 150 7.37 -3.43 14.33
N PHE A 151 7.20 -3.28 13.02
CA PHE A 151 6.88 -1.98 12.46
C PHE A 151 5.50 -1.52 12.92
N ALA A 152 5.37 -0.28 13.37
CA ALA A 152 4.07 0.32 13.68
C ALA A 152 3.17 0.32 12.43
N SER A 153 1.87 0.04 12.59
CA SER A 153 0.94 -0.02 11.46
C SER A 153 0.75 1.33 10.75
N PHE A 154 0.93 2.44 11.47
CA PHE A 154 0.88 3.80 10.92
C PHE A 154 2.20 4.25 10.29
N SER A 155 3.30 3.49 10.44
CA SER A 155 4.58 3.90 9.88
C SER A 155 4.54 3.74 8.36
N SER A 156 4.64 4.86 7.65
CA SER A 156 4.69 4.91 6.19
C SER A 156 5.78 3.99 5.65
N ALA A 157 5.49 3.35 4.52
CA ALA A 157 6.41 2.51 3.79
C ALA A 157 6.81 3.22 2.50
N GLY A 158 8.02 2.95 2.01
CA GLY A 158 8.39 3.31 0.66
C GLY A 158 7.79 2.37 -0.38
N PRO A 159 8.12 2.63 -1.66
CA PRO A 159 9.13 3.59 -2.09
C PRO A 159 8.66 5.06 -2.02
N GLN A 160 9.60 6.00 -2.14
CA GLN A 160 9.28 7.40 -2.38
C GLN A 160 8.51 7.52 -3.70
N ASP A 161 7.44 8.33 -3.70
CA ASP A 161 6.68 8.61 -4.91
C ASP A 161 7.55 9.23 -6.02
N LEU A 162 7.15 9.02 -7.27
CA LEU A 162 7.73 9.43 -8.55
C LEU A 162 9.06 8.80 -8.93
N ASN A 163 10.05 8.78 -8.02
CA ASN A 163 11.40 8.32 -8.32
C ASN A 163 11.71 6.90 -7.83
N SER A 164 10.76 6.30 -7.09
CA SER A 164 10.84 4.96 -6.54
C SER A 164 12.07 4.72 -5.65
N ALA A 165 12.62 5.79 -5.04
CA ALA A 165 13.77 5.70 -4.16
C ALA A 165 13.41 5.08 -2.80
N LEU A 166 14.39 4.47 -2.15
CA LEU A 166 14.25 3.88 -0.83
C LEU A 166 13.98 4.95 0.23
N LYS A 167 12.80 4.85 0.85
CA LYS A 167 12.45 5.47 2.12
C LYS A 167 11.60 4.50 2.96
N PRO A 168 11.57 4.63 4.29
CA PRO A 168 12.42 5.50 5.12
C PRO A 168 13.90 5.06 5.11
N ASP A 169 14.80 5.92 5.61
CA ASP A 169 16.25 5.63 5.65
C ASP A 169 16.63 4.67 6.80
N ILE A 170 15.96 4.77 7.95
CA ILE A 170 16.23 4.00 9.18
C ILE A 170 14.99 4.00 10.07
N VAL A 171 14.91 3.09 11.04
CA VAL A 171 13.83 3.07 12.05
C VAL A 171 14.35 3.23 13.48
N ALA A 172 13.48 3.71 14.36
CA ALA A 172 13.74 3.90 15.78
C ALA A 172 12.46 3.67 16.59
N PRO A 173 12.54 3.48 17.92
CA PRO A 173 11.36 3.35 18.78
C PRO A 173 10.41 4.55 18.65
N GLY A 174 9.15 4.28 18.32
CA GLY A 174 8.14 5.33 18.09
C GLY A 174 6.76 4.99 18.61
N VAL A 175 6.59 3.90 19.36
CA VAL A 175 5.30 3.50 19.95
C VAL A 175 5.39 3.61 21.47
N SER A 176 4.43 4.29 22.08
CA SER A 176 4.31 4.47 23.53
C SER A 176 5.56 5.06 24.19
N VAL A 177 6.18 6.04 23.53
CA VAL A 177 7.39 6.72 24.00
C VAL A 177 7.02 7.74 25.08
N GLN A 178 7.58 7.57 26.28
CA GLN A 178 7.45 8.52 27.38
C GLN A 178 8.33 9.74 27.15
N SER A 179 7.77 10.94 27.26
CA SER A 179 8.51 12.21 27.19
C SER A 179 7.83 13.31 28.02
N THR A 180 8.42 14.50 28.03
CA THR A 180 7.90 15.69 28.73
C THR A 180 6.61 16.19 28.09
N LEU A 181 5.65 16.65 28.90
CA LEU A 181 4.41 17.28 28.45
C LEU A 181 4.30 18.69 29.05
N ILE A 182 3.77 19.64 28.29
CA ILE A 182 3.51 20.99 28.80
C ILE A 182 2.34 20.94 29.82
N GLY A 183 2.52 21.60 30.98
CA GLY A 183 1.48 21.67 32.01
C GLY A 183 1.36 20.44 32.92
N SER A 184 2.18 19.40 32.75
CA SER A 184 2.16 18.19 33.60
C SER A 184 3.02 18.27 34.87
N GLY A 185 3.60 19.44 35.18
CA GLY A 185 4.51 19.61 36.31
C GLY A 185 5.78 18.76 36.15
N THR A 186 5.99 17.80 37.06
CA THR A 186 7.11 16.85 37.03
C THR A 186 6.81 15.56 36.27
N GLN A 187 5.57 15.39 35.80
CA GLN A 187 5.16 14.21 35.05
C GLN A 187 5.42 14.39 33.55
N GLY A 188 5.28 13.33 32.78
CA GLY A 188 5.31 13.36 31.32
C GLY A 188 4.13 12.62 30.72
N ALA A 189 4.08 12.54 29.39
CA ALA A 189 3.08 11.76 28.65
C ALA A 189 3.73 10.73 27.73
N ARG A 190 2.93 9.75 27.30
CA ARG A 190 3.33 8.77 26.28
C ARG A 190 2.61 9.05 24.99
N PHE A 191 3.37 9.15 23.90
CA PHE A 191 2.81 9.29 22.56
C PHE A 191 3.40 8.24 21.61
N SER A 192 2.68 8.01 20.51
CA SER A 192 3.06 7.11 19.43
C SER A 192 3.09 7.89 18.13
N GLY A 193 4.12 7.67 17.32
CA GLY A 193 4.29 8.32 16.03
C GLY A 193 5.73 8.22 15.53
N THR A 194 5.91 8.35 14.22
CA THR A 194 7.24 8.61 13.64
C THR A 194 7.82 9.93 14.15
N SER A 195 6.97 10.87 14.58
CA SER A 195 7.34 12.06 15.35
C SER A 195 8.08 11.75 16.66
N MET A 196 7.85 10.59 17.28
CA MET A 196 8.56 10.13 18.48
C MET A 196 9.83 9.32 18.13
N ALA A 197 9.85 8.65 16.97
CA ALA A 197 11.04 7.99 16.46
C ALA A 197 12.11 8.99 16.00
N THR A 198 11.70 10.09 15.35
CA THR A 198 12.58 11.14 14.81
C THR A 198 13.54 11.73 15.86
N PRO A 199 13.12 12.17 17.06
CA PRO A 199 14.02 12.74 18.05
C PRO A 199 15.03 11.74 18.62
N HIS A 200 14.76 10.43 18.62
CA HIS A 200 15.77 9.43 18.95
C HIS A 200 16.93 9.48 17.96
N VAL A 201 16.63 9.48 16.65
CA VAL A 201 17.65 9.55 15.61
C VAL A 201 18.37 10.91 15.64
N ALA A 202 17.66 12.01 15.91
CA ALA A 202 18.26 13.33 16.05
C ALA A 202 19.24 13.40 17.24
N GLY A 203 18.88 12.83 18.39
CA GLY A 203 19.78 12.73 19.55
C GLY A 203 21.01 11.88 19.25
N ILE A 204 20.84 10.76 18.54
CA ILE A 204 21.97 9.93 18.10
C ILE A 204 22.86 10.69 17.11
N ALA A 205 22.30 11.47 16.20
CA ALA A 205 23.09 12.31 15.30
C ALA A 205 23.92 13.36 16.06
N ALA A 206 23.40 13.90 17.16
CA ALA A 206 24.17 14.78 18.04
C ALA A 206 25.33 14.04 18.72
N LEU A 207 25.10 12.82 19.22
CA LEU A 207 26.16 11.98 19.83
C LEU A 207 27.24 11.59 18.81
N VAL A 208 26.85 11.20 17.59
CA VAL A 208 27.80 10.90 16.50
C VAL A 208 28.63 12.15 16.17
N ARG A 209 28.02 13.34 16.17
CA ARG A 209 28.74 14.60 15.94
C ARG A 209 29.65 14.99 17.10
N GLU A 210 29.30 14.66 18.34
CA GLU A 210 30.17 14.83 19.50
C GLU A 210 31.38 13.89 19.43
N ALA A 211 31.16 12.61 19.10
CA ALA A 211 32.22 11.62 18.91
C ALA A 211 33.12 11.95 17.70
N HIS A 212 32.56 12.58 16.67
CA HIS A 212 33.25 12.95 15.44
C HIS A 212 33.03 14.42 15.03
N PRO A 213 33.65 15.39 15.73
CA PRO A 213 33.35 16.83 15.54
C PRO A 213 33.64 17.38 14.14
N SER A 214 34.56 16.74 13.41
CA SER A 214 34.96 17.14 12.06
C SER A 214 34.12 16.52 10.93
N TRP A 215 33.22 15.59 11.25
CA TRP A 215 32.41 14.91 10.24
C TRP A 215 31.30 15.83 9.73
N THR A 216 31.08 15.77 8.41
CA THR A 216 29.99 16.50 7.76
C THR A 216 28.63 15.85 8.06
N VAL A 217 27.54 16.57 7.77
CA VAL A 217 26.18 16.03 7.91
C VAL A 217 25.98 14.73 7.12
N ALA A 218 26.55 14.64 5.91
CA ALA A 218 26.49 13.44 5.08
C ALA A 218 27.24 12.26 5.71
N GLU A 219 28.37 12.52 6.37
CA GLU A 219 29.18 11.49 7.04
C GLU A 219 28.52 11.02 8.34
N VAL A 220 27.94 11.94 9.13
CA VAL A 220 27.11 11.60 10.30
C VAL A 220 25.92 10.73 9.89
N LYS A 221 25.21 11.13 8.82
CA LYS A 221 24.13 10.31 8.25
C LYS A 221 24.64 8.93 7.83
N ALA A 222 25.78 8.86 7.13
CA ALA A 222 26.37 7.60 6.71
C ALA A 222 26.68 6.69 7.92
N ALA A 223 27.30 7.20 8.99
CA ALA A 223 27.52 6.43 10.22
C ALA A 223 26.23 5.80 10.75
N ILE A 224 25.20 6.62 10.93
CA ILE A 224 23.90 6.20 11.47
C ILE A 224 23.26 5.11 10.61
N LEU A 225 23.23 5.32 9.29
CA LEU A 225 22.62 4.36 8.37
C LEU A 225 23.47 3.10 8.24
N ASN A 226 24.79 3.22 8.22
CA ASN A 226 25.69 2.09 8.10
C ASN A 226 25.58 1.13 9.29
N THR A 227 25.27 1.64 10.48
CA THR A 227 25.23 0.79 11.67
C THR A 227 23.80 0.38 12.07
N GLY A 228 22.82 0.60 11.20
CA GLY A 228 21.45 0.13 11.42
C GLY A 228 21.38 -1.39 11.58
N SER A 229 20.51 -1.87 12.47
CA SER A 229 20.39 -3.30 12.76
C SER A 229 19.04 -3.86 12.30
N SER A 230 19.04 -4.69 11.25
CA SER A 230 17.85 -5.41 10.77
C SER A 230 17.32 -6.44 11.78
N ASP A 231 18.20 -7.03 12.59
CA ASP A 231 17.88 -8.14 13.52
C ASP A 231 17.00 -7.71 14.71
N LEU A 232 16.83 -6.40 14.89
CA LEU A 232 15.96 -5.82 15.89
C LEU A 232 14.55 -5.54 15.36
N VAL A 233 14.24 -5.99 14.14
CA VAL A 233 12.92 -5.90 13.54
C VAL A 233 12.44 -7.27 13.08
N ASN A 234 11.34 -7.74 13.67
CA ASN A 234 10.67 -8.96 13.24
C ASN A 234 10.00 -8.73 11.87
N GLY A 235 10.22 -9.65 10.93
CA GLY A 235 9.71 -9.50 9.57
C GLY A 235 10.29 -8.27 8.85
N TYR A 236 11.59 -8.03 9.02
CA TYR A 236 12.30 -6.90 8.43
C TYR A 236 12.08 -6.80 6.92
N LEU A 237 11.79 -5.57 6.47
CA LEU A 237 11.64 -5.20 5.07
C LEU A 237 12.43 -3.92 4.84
N VAL A 238 13.37 -3.93 3.90
CA VAL A 238 14.17 -2.74 3.54
C VAL A 238 13.27 -1.53 3.23
N ARG A 239 12.18 -1.71 2.47
CA ARG A 239 11.22 -0.63 2.13
C ARG A 239 10.49 0.01 3.33
N ARG A 240 10.55 -0.61 4.51
CA ARG A 240 9.94 -0.09 5.76
C ARG A 240 10.98 0.29 6.80
N GLY A 241 12.15 -0.34 6.75
CA GLY A 241 13.18 -0.24 7.77
C GLY A 241 14.45 0.48 7.35
N GLY A 242 14.65 0.73 6.05
CA GLY A 242 15.90 1.26 5.52
C GLY A 242 17.05 0.29 5.74
N THR A 243 17.97 0.60 6.66
CA THR A 243 19.03 -0.31 7.15
C THR A 243 18.71 -0.99 8.49
N GLY A 244 17.57 -0.70 9.11
CA GLY A 244 17.12 -1.33 10.37
C GLY A 244 17.00 -0.34 11.53
N VAL A 245 17.07 -0.85 12.76
CA VAL A 245 16.97 -0.02 13.98
C VAL A 245 18.26 0.74 14.21
N VAL A 246 18.17 2.04 14.43
CA VAL A 246 19.31 2.91 14.76
C VAL A 246 20.10 2.39 15.97
N GLN A 247 21.44 2.36 15.85
CA GLN A 247 22.34 1.86 16.89
C GLN A 247 23.29 2.98 17.37
N PRO A 248 23.12 3.51 18.60
CA PRO A 248 23.93 4.64 19.08
C PRO A 248 25.42 4.30 19.24
N ILE A 249 25.75 3.19 19.91
CA ILE A 249 27.13 2.81 20.22
C ILE A 249 27.95 2.55 18.93
N PRO A 250 27.54 1.61 18.05
CA PRO A 250 28.19 1.45 16.75
C PRO A 250 28.33 2.73 15.93
N ALA A 251 27.29 3.59 15.91
CA ALA A 251 27.32 4.82 15.12
C ALA A 251 28.36 5.83 15.65
N THR A 252 28.64 5.84 16.95
CA THR A 252 29.66 6.70 17.58
C THR A 252 31.07 6.10 17.58
N GLU A 253 31.19 4.78 17.43
CA GLU A 253 32.48 4.08 17.48
C GLU A 253 33.07 3.80 16.09
N THR A 254 32.25 3.86 15.04
CA THR A 254 32.70 3.63 13.67
C THR A 254 33.65 4.74 13.22
N ASN A 255 34.78 4.34 12.66
CA ASN A 255 35.75 5.21 12.03
C ASN A 255 35.69 5.13 10.51
N VAL A 256 34.82 4.29 9.96
CA VAL A 256 34.65 4.05 8.54
C VAL A 256 33.20 4.30 8.16
N ILE A 257 33.01 4.96 7.01
CA ILE A 257 31.70 5.19 6.42
C ILE A 257 31.67 4.65 4.99
N ALA A 258 30.52 4.13 4.60
CA ALA A 258 30.27 3.55 3.28
C ALA A 258 29.03 4.20 2.66
N TYR A 259 29.15 4.74 1.45
CA TYR A 259 28.05 5.42 0.74
C TYR A 259 28.20 5.33 -0.78
N PHE A 260 27.09 5.32 -1.51
CA PHE A 260 27.11 5.43 -2.97
C PHE A 260 27.31 6.87 -3.44
N ASN A 261 26.65 7.84 -2.81
CA ASN A 261 26.83 9.27 -3.07
C ASN A 261 26.72 10.05 -1.74
N PRO A 262 27.54 11.08 -1.47
CA PRO A 262 27.39 11.90 -0.27
C PRO A 262 25.93 12.35 -0.04
N GLY A 263 25.35 12.00 1.12
CA GLY A 263 23.95 12.29 1.48
C GLY A 263 22.92 11.26 0.99
N ALA A 264 23.26 10.49 -0.05
CA ALA A 264 22.51 9.35 -0.58
C ALA A 264 23.31 8.06 -0.33
N VAL A 265 23.23 7.59 0.93
CA VAL A 265 24.01 6.45 1.43
C VAL A 265 23.64 5.16 0.70
N SER A 266 22.33 4.89 0.56
CA SER A 266 21.79 3.70 -0.10
C SER A 266 21.85 3.78 -1.63
N LEU A 267 21.98 2.62 -2.28
CA LEU A 267 21.87 2.49 -3.74
C LEU A 267 20.40 2.48 -4.16
N ASN A 268 19.99 3.53 -4.85
CA ASN A 268 18.66 3.65 -5.44
C ASN A 268 18.75 3.48 -6.96
N LEU A 269 18.17 2.39 -7.46
CA LEU A 269 18.12 2.06 -8.90
C LEU A 269 16.81 2.53 -9.55
N GLY A 270 15.89 3.08 -8.75
CA GLY A 270 14.62 3.67 -9.20
C GLY A 270 13.63 2.63 -9.71
N PHE A 271 12.68 3.11 -10.52
CA PHE A 271 11.77 2.26 -11.28
C PHE A 271 12.43 1.80 -12.59
N GLN A 272 12.35 0.51 -12.90
CA GLN A 272 12.89 -0.05 -14.14
C GLN A 272 11.90 -1.02 -14.80
N GLU A 273 11.65 -0.80 -16.09
CA GLU A 273 10.88 -1.70 -16.92
C GLU A 273 11.82 -2.67 -17.65
N LEU A 274 11.75 -3.95 -17.29
CA LEU A 274 12.72 -4.97 -17.67
C LEU A 274 12.22 -5.78 -18.87
N GLY A 275 12.69 -5.43 -20.08
CA GLY A 275 12.49 -6.26 -21.28
C GLY A 275 13.47 -7.44 -21.40
N GLN A 276 14.56 -7.40 -20.62
CA GLN A 276 15.65 -8.38 -20.58
C GLN A 276 16.30 -8.33 -19.21
N ASP A 277 17.15 -9.32 -18.89
CA ASP A 277 17.87 -9.38 -17.63
C ASP A 277 18.61 -8.08 -17.33
N PHE A 278 18.40 -7.58 -16.12
CA PHE A 278 18.95 -6.30 -15.67
C PHE A 278 20.28 -6.53 -14.98
N SER A 279 21.25 -5.66 -15.26
CA SER A 279 22.53 -5.61 -14.57
C SER A 279 23.00 -4.16 -14.49
N GLN A 280 23.14 -3.64 -13.26
CA GLN A 280 23.63 -2.28 -13.05
C GLN A 280 24.67 -2.24 -11.92
N GLY A 281 25.87 -1.78 -12.28
CA GLY A 281 26.96 -1.49 -11.36
C GLY A 281 26.88 -0.07 -10.80
N ALA A 282 27.15 0.08 -9.51
CA ALA A 282 27.30 1.38 -8.85
C ALA A 282 28.52 1.39 -7.93
N MET A 283 29.14 2.55 -7.81
CA MET A 283 30.38 2.71 -7.03
C MET A 283 30.07 2.94 -5.56
N LEU A 284 30.35 1.95 -4.71
CA LEU A 284 30.33 2.09 -3.26
C LEU A 284 31.66 2.69 -2.80
N SER A 285 31.61 3.88 -2.21
CA SER A 285 32.77 4.56 -1.63
C SER A 285 32.89 4.20 -0.16
N ILE A 286 34.07 3.72 0.26
CA ILE A 286 34.37 3.31 1.63
C ILE A 286 35.52 4.19 2.11
N THR A 287 35.23 5.08 3.05
CA THR A 287 36.16 6.10 3.54
C THR A 287 36.55 5.81 4.97
N ASN A 288 37.84 5.65 5.23
CA ASN A 288 38.37 5.50 6.57
C ASN A 288 38.77 6.88 7.13
N LYS A 289 38.02 7.31 8.13
CA LYS A 289 38.18 8.58 8.86
C LYS A 289 39.02 8.44 10.12
N GLY A 290 39.39 7.21 10.50
CA GLY A 290 40.26 6.92 11.65
C GLY A 290 41.75 7.03 11.33
N THR A 291 42.56 6.70 12.33
CA THR A 291 44.03 6.77 12.28
C THR A 291 44.71 5.43 11.99
N SER A 292 43.96 4.33 11.98
CA SER A 292 44.45 2.97 11.73
C SER A 292 43.81 2.38 10.47
N PRO A 293 44.52 1.55 9.68
CA PRO A 293 43.93 0.87 8.54
C PRO A 293 42.72 0.01 8.94
N ALA A 294 41.73 -0.08 8.06
CA ALA A 294 40.57 -0.94 8.25
C ALA A 294 40.47 -1.97 7.13
N GLN A 295 40.06 -3.19 7.47
CA GLN A 295 39.92 -4.31 6.56
C GLN A 295 38.50 -4.89 6.67
N PHE A 296 37.83 -5.04 5.54
CA PHE A 296 36.47 -5.59 5.50
C PHE A 296 36.34 -6.69 4.45
N ASP A 297 35.54 -7.69 4.76
CA ASP A 297 34.94 -8.61 3.79
C ASP A 297 33.56 -8.09 3.40
N LEU A 298 33.19 -8.25 2.12
CA LEU A 298 31.93 -7.78 1.56
C LEU A 298 31.02 -8.95 1.24
N THR A 299 29.78 -8.86 1.70
CA THR A 299 28.70 -9.80 1.35
C THR A 299 27.42 -9.02 1.02
N ALA A 300 26.44 -9.69 0.41
CA ALA A 300 25.13 -9.12 0.20
C ALA A 300 24.05 -10.17 0.46
N ALA A 301 22.94 -9.73 1.03
CA ALA A 301 21.77 -10.57 1.29
C ALA A 301 20.49 -9.83 0.90
N SER A 302 19.58 -10.53 0.22
CA SER A 302 18.25 -10.02 -0.09
C SER A 302 17.34 -10.06 1.14
N THR A 303 16.43 -9.09 1.24
CA THR A 303 15.40 -9.05 2.28
C THR A 303 14.24 -9.98 1.93
N PRO A 304 13.46 -10.49 2.90
CA PRO A 304 12.22 -11.21 2.62
C PRO A 304 11.29 -10.43 1.69
N GLY A 305 10.69 -11.10 0.71
CA GLY A 305 9.80 -10.49 -0.28
C GLY A 305 10.50 -9.77 -1.44
N SER A 306 11.84 -9.70 -1.47
CA SER A 306 12.58 -9.26 -2.64
C SER A 306 12.41 -10.26 -3.79
N ALA A 307 12.24 -9.76 -5.02
CA ALA A 307 12.33 -10.60 -6.21
C ALA A 307 13.74 -11.22 -6.34
N PRO A 308 13.87 -12.38 -7.02
CA PRO A 308 15.16 -13.04 -7.20
C PRO A 308 16.21 -12.09 -7.80
N ASN A 309 17.37 -12.02 -7.16
CA ASN A 309 18.48 -11.17 -7.59
C ASN A 309 19.80 -11.75 -7.07
N THR A 310 20.90 -11.32 -7.69
CA THR A 310 22.25 -11.54 -7.18
C THR A 310 23.01 -10.24 -7.15
N VAL A 311 23.91 -10.10 -6.18
CA VAL A 311 24.80 -8.95 -6.05
C VAL A 311 26.24 -9.43 -6.16
N THR A 312 27.02 -8.79 -7.03
CA THR A 312 28.44 -9.09 -7.23
C THR A 312 29.30 -7.87 -6.92
N PHE A 313 30.56 -8.11 -6.61
CA PHE A 313 31.52 -7.09 -6.22
C PHE A 313 32.75 -7.15 -7.13
N SER A 314 33.34 -6.00 -7.45
CA SER A 314 34.64 -5.96 -8.14
C SER A 314 35.78 -6.55 -7.29
N THR A 315 35.61 -6.60 -5.97
CA THR A 315 36.50 -7.28 -5.02
C THR A 315 35.69 -7.74 -3.81
N ALA A 316 35.99 -8.93 -3.28
CA ALA A 316 35.28 -9.51 -2.13
C ALA A 316 35.79 -8.97 -0.78
N SER A 317 36.96 -8.32 -0.76
CA SER A 317 37.51 -7.68 0.43
C SER A 317 38.25 -6.40 0.09
N VAL A 318 38.37 -5.51 1.08
CA VAL A 318 39.00 -4.19 0.92
C VAL A 318 39.82 -3.80 2.13
N ARG A 319 40.99 -3.20 1.85
CA ARG A 319 41.81 -2.53 2.84
C ARG A 319 41.80 -1.03 2.63
N VAL A 320 41.34 -0.28 3.62
CA VAL A 320 41.25 1.18 3.54
C VAL A 320 42.26 1.80 4.51
N ARG A 321 43.28 2.46 3.96
CA ARG A 321 44.29 3.17 4.75
C ARG A 321 43.67 4.39 5.48
N PRO A 322 44.27 4.85 6.59
CA PRO A 322 43.81 6.05 7.30
C PRO A 322 43.66 7.25 6.37
N GLY A 323 42.55 7.98 6.48
CA GLY A 323 42.26 9.17 5.68
C GLY A 323 42.09 8.91 4.17
N LYS A 324 41.93 7.66 3.74
CA LYS A 324 41.74 7.29 2.33
C LYS A 324 40.35 6.74 2.08
N THR A 325 39.96 6.80 0.81
CA THR A 325 38.74 6.20 0.27
C THR A 325 39.15 5.11 -0.71
N VAL A 326 38.46 3.97 -0.63
CA VAL A 326 38.50 2.91 -1.63
C VAL A 326 37.11 2.76 -2.22
N SER A 327 37.03 2.42 -3.50
CA SER A 327 35.77 2.21 -4.20
C SER A 327 35.62 0.75 -4.62
N VAL A 328 34.43 0.20 -4.41
CA VAL A 328 34.04 -1.13 -4.89
C VAL A 328 32.85 -0.97 -5.83
N VAL A 329 32.91 -1.59 -7.01
CA VAL A 329 31.71 -1.65 -7.87
C VAL A 329 30.81 -2.75 -7.33
N VAL A 330 29.61 -2.36 -6.93
CA VAL A 330 28.53 -3.26 -6.51
C VAL A 330 27.56 -3.38 -7.69
N THR A 331 27.39 -4.58 -8.22
CA THR A 331 26.51 -4.84 -9.36
C THR A 331 25.30 -5.64 -8.93
N VAL A 332 24.10 -5.07 -9.13
CA VAL A 332 22.83 -5.75 -8.89
C VAL A 332 22.36 -6.39 -10.19
N ASN A 333 22.13 -7.70 -10.18
CA ASN A 333 21.65 -8.47 -11.32
C ASN A 333 20.27 -9.05 -11.02
N VAL A 334 19.33 -8.90 -11.95
CA VAL A 334 17.93 -9.29 -11.78
C VAL A 334 17.43 -9.99 -13.03
N PRO A 335 17.06 -11.28 -12.97
CA PRO A 335 16.45 -11.98 -14.09
C PRO A 335 15.07 -11.41 -14.37
N ALA A 336 14.84 -10.87 -15.57
CA ALA A 336 13.63 -10.11 -15.88
C ALA A 336 12.36 -10.97 -15.80
N ALA A 337 12.45 -12.26 -16.14
CA ALA A 337 11.31 -13.18 -16.05
C ALA A 337 10.83 -13.42 -14.60
N THR A 338 11.59 -13.02 -13.58
CA THR A 338 11.33 -13.36 -12.17
C THR A 338 10.75 -12.20 -11.35
N VAL A 339 10.73 -10.98 -11.88
CA VAL A 339 10.28 -9.80 -11.12
C VAL A 339 8.76 -9.67 -11.04
N GLY A 340 8.04 -10.42 -11.87
CA GLY A 340 6.59 -10.38 -11.99
C GLY A 340 6.10 -9.39 -13.06
N ASP A 341 4.83 -9.53 -13.37
CA ASP A 341 4.12 -8.79 -14.41
C ASP A 341 2.88 -8.07 -13.82
N SER A 342 2.19 -7.32 -14.65
CA SER A 342 0.95 -6.60 -14.41
C SER A 342 -0.26 -7.27 -15.08
N THR A 343 -0.15 -8.55 -15.47
CA THR A 343 -1.28 -9.31 -16.03
C THR A 343 -2.46 -9.25 -15.06
N PRO A 344 -3.70 -8.92 -15.49
CA PRO A 344 -4.84 -8.73 -14.59
C PRO A 344 -5.35 -10.06 -14.00
N THR A 345 -4.65 -10.55 -12.96
CA THR A 345 -4.95 -11.75 -12.18
C THR A 345 -5.16 -11.42 -10.71
N SER A 346 -5.88 -12.27 -9.96
CA SER A 346 -6.07 -12.07 -8.52
C SER A 346 -4.75 -11.91 -7.76
N ALA A 347 -3.68 -12.56 -8.20
CA ALA A 347 -2.33 -12.46 -7.62
C ALA A 347 -1.65 -11.10 -7.90
N ASN A 348 -2.02 -10.43 -8.99
CA ASN A 348 -1.40 -9.17 -9.42
C ASN A 348 -2.22 -7.93 -9.07
N ARG A 349 -3.47 -8.09 -8.65
CA ARG A 349 -4.40 -6.96 -8.44
C ARG A 349 -3.89 -5.90 -7.45
N GLN A 350 -3.09 -6.30 -6.47
CA GLN A 350 -2.47 -5.44 -5.45
C GLN A 350 -0.96 -5.73 -5.35
N ALA A 351 -0.39 -6.24 -6.44
CA ALA A 351 1.00 -6.64 -6.47
C ALA A 351 1.91 -5.42 -6.49
N PHE A 352 2.72 -5.30 -5.45
CA PHE A 352 3.94 -4.49 -5.50
C PHE A 352 5.15 -5.42 -5.56
N ARG A 353 6.19 -5.03 -6.29
CA ARG A 353 7.40 -5.83 -6.51
C ARG A 353 8.62 -4.94 -6.30
N ASN A 354 9.64 -5.48 -5.62
CA ASN A 354 10.91 -4.78 -5.44
C ASN A 354 12.07 -5.78 -5.42
N VAL A 355 13.26 -5.29 -5.74
CA VAL A 355 14.53 -5.96 -5.47
C VAL A 355 15.23 -5.16 -4.39
N ALA A 356 15.51 -5.78 -3.25
CA ALA A 356 16.07 -5.08 -2.11
C ALA A 356 16.88 -5.99 -1.19
N GLY A 357 17.89 -5.40 -0.56
CA GLY A 357 18.74 -6.08 0.40
C GLY A 357 19.79 -5.16 1.00
N LEU A 358 20.71 -5.76 1.74
CA LEU A 358 21.84 -5.07 2.36
C LEU A 358 23.15 -5.61 1.79
N VAL A 359 24.05 -4.72 1.43
CA VAL A 359 25.48 -4.98 1.32
C VAL A 359 26.08 -4.82 2.72
N THR A 360 26.80 -5.83 3.19
CA THR A 360 27.39 -5.87 4.53
C THR A 360 28.91 -5.88 4.42
N LEU A 361 29.57 -4.98 5.15
CA LEU A 361 31.01 -4.90 5.31
C LEU A 361 31.36 -5.39 6.71
N THR A 362 31.97 -6.57 6.81
CA THR A 362 32.33 -7.18 8.09
C THR A 362 33.82 -6.98 8.35
N PRO A 363 34.21 -6.32 9.47
CA PRO A 363 35.62 -6.15 9.79
C PRO A 363 36.29 -7.48 10.13
N THR A 364 37.47 -7.75 9.60
CA THR A 364 38.13 -9.08 9.71
C THR A 364 39.24 -9.15 10.75
N ASP A 365 39.72 -8.01 11.26
CA ASP A 365 40.89 -7.90 12.13
C ASP A 365 40.62 -7.01 13.36
N GLY A 366 39.35 -6.86 13.74
CA GLY A 366 38.93 -5.95 14.82
C GLY A 366 39.05 -4.47 14.47
N SER A 367 39.43 -4.14 13.22
CA SER A 367 39.38 -2.76 12.75
C SER A 367 37.96 -2.18 12.79
N ASN A 368 37.88 -0.85 12.71
CA ASN A 368 36.62 -0.13 12.86
C ASN A 368 35.89 -0.41 14.19
N SER A 369 36.65 -0.69 15.27
CA SER A 369 36.09 -1.06 16.57
C SER A 369 35.22 -2.33 16.54
N GLY A 370 35.41 -3.20 15.54
CA GLY A 370 34.54 -4.36 15.30
C GLY A 370 33.15 -4.02 14.75
N VAL A 371 32.89 -2.75 14.41
CA VAL A 371 31.59 -2.29 13.88
C VAL A 371 31.40 -2.76 12.45
N VAL A 372 30.34 -3.56 12.24
CA VAL A 372 29.84 -3.98 10.93
C VAL A 372 29.07 -2.82 10.28
N LEU A 373 29.24 -2.65 8.97
CA LEU A 373 28.55 -1.62 8.19
C LEU A 373 27.58 -2.24 7.19
N HIS A 374 26.44 -1.59 6.98
CA HIS A 374 25.41 -1.98 6.04
C HIS A 374 25.08 -0.84 5.07
N VAL A 375 24.85 -1.17 3.80
CA VAL A 375 24.31 -0.23 2.82
C VAL A 375 23.18 -0.90 2.07
N ALA A 376 22.01 -0.28 2.06
CA ALA A 376 20.87 -0.84 1.35
C ALA A 376 21.00 -0.66 -0.16
N TYR A 377 20.52 -1.63 -0.93
CA TYR A 377 20.22 -1.50 -2.36
C TYR A 377 18.72 -1.67 -2.58
N TYR A 378 18.18 -0.90 -3.53
CA TYR A 378 16.75 -0.88 -3.80
C TYR A 378 16.44 -0.59 -5.26
N LEU A 379 15.54 -1.38 -5.83
CA LEU A 379 15.04 -1.31 -7.20
C LEU A 379 13.54 -1.63 -7.18
N VAL A 380 12.75 -0.92 -7.98
CA VAL A 380 11.35 -1.23 -8.24
C VAL A 380 11.23 -1.70 -9.69
N PRO A 381 11.25 -3.02 -9.94
CA PRO A 381 11.20 -3.55 -11.30
C PRO A 381 9.78 -3.94 -11.73
N ARG A 382 9.54 -3.89 -13.04
CA ARG A 382 8.38 -4.52 -13.70
C ARG A 382 8.84 -5.21 -14.98
N ALA A 383 8.45 -6.47 -15.22
CA ALA A 383 8.79 -7.14 -16.47
C ALA A 383 7.99 -6.58 -17.65
N LEU A 384 8.61 -6.55 -18.84
CA LEU A 384 7.95 -6.12 -20.07
C LEU A 384 7.69 -7.27 -21.04
N SER A 385 6.50 -7.29 -21.62
CA SER A 385 6.13 -8.18 -22.74
C SER A 385 6.37 -7.53 -24.11
N ASN A 386 6.44 -6.20 -24.20
CA ASN A 386 6.64 -5.43 -25.44
C ASN A 386 5.74 -5.86 -26.62
N VAL A 387 4.53 -6.36 -26.34
CA VAL A 387 3.61 -6.83 -27.39
C VAL A 387 3.28 -5.66 -28.32
N GLN A 388 3.48 -5.90 -29.61
CA GLN A 388 3.09 -4.99 -30.68
C GLN A 388 1.74 -5.45 -31.24
N ALA A 389 0.88 -4.48 -31.57
CA ALA A 389 -0.41 -4.70 -32.19
C ALA A 389 -0.55 -3.81 -33.42
N VAL A 390 -0.73 -4.42 -34.59
CA VAL A 390 -0.81 -3.72 -35.87
C VAL A 390 -2.07 -4.14 -36.61
N LEU A 391 -2.89 -3.15 -36.99
CA LEU A 391 -4.05 -3.39 -37.85
C LEU A 391 -3.59 -3.74 -39.26
N ASN A 392 -4.09 -4.86 -39.79
CA ASN A 392 -3.89 -5.30 -41.16
C ASN A 392 -5.23 -5.27 -41.90
N GLY A 393 -5.39 -4.27 -42.77
CA GLY A 393 -6.63 -3.94 -43.46
C GLY A 393 -7.28 -2.66 -42.93
N GLN A 394 -8.45 -2.31 -43.48
CA GLN A 394 -9.26 -1.19 -43.02
C GLN A 394 -10.35 -1.71 -42.08
N LEU A 395 -10.48 -1.11 -40.91
CA LEU A 395 -11.52 -1.43 -39.94
C LEU A 395 -12.65 -0.40 -40.08
N SER A 396 -13.65 -0.74 -40.87
CA SER A 396 -14.81 0.11 -41.17
C SER A 396 -16.12 -0.69 -41.06
N PRO A 397 -17.28 -0.04 -40.90
CA PRO A 397 -18.58 -0.71 -40.82
C PRO A 397 -18.80 -1.75 -41.93
N GLY A 398 -19.19 -2.97 -41.52
CA GLY A 398 -19.46 -4.08 -42.46
C GLY A 398 -18.21 -4.78 -43.01
N HIS A 399 -17.01 -4.35 -42.62
CA HIS A 399 -15.75 -4.97 -43.03
C HIS A 399 -15.06 -5.68 -41.87
N ARG A 400 -14.37 -6.78 -42.19
CA ARG A 400 -13.49 -7.49 -41.25
C ARG A 400 -12.05 -7.10 -41.50
N ALA A 401 -11.30 -6.91 -40.44
CA ALA A 401 -9.84 -6.72 -40.47
C ALA A 401 -9.18 -7.71 -39.51
N ASN A 402 -7.85 -7.66 -39.44
CA ASN A 402 -7.07 -8.50 -38.53
C ASN A 402 -6.10 -7.62 -37.75
N VAL A 403 -6.00 -7.83 -36.45
CA VAL A 403 -4.88 -7.28 -35.67
C VAL A 403 -3.80 -8.34 -35.56
N ARG A 404 -2.64 -8.05 -36.12
CA ARG A 404 -1.44 -8.87 -35.97
C ARG A 404 -0.75 -8.50 -34.66
N LEU A 405 -0.53 -9.52 -33.83
CA LEU A 405 0.16 -9.41 -32.56
C LEU A 405 1.55 -10.03 -32.66
N SER A 406 2.55 -9.43 -32.03
CA SER A 406 3.87 -10.03 -31.88
C SER A 406 4.50 -9.65 -30.56
N ASN A 407 5.08 -10.62 -29.86
CA ASN A 407 5.84 -10.42 -28.63
C ASN A 407 7.35 -10.58 -28.95
N PRO A 408 8.10 -9.48 -29.13
CA PRO A 408 9.54 -9.52 -29.33
C PRO A 408 10.32 -9.60 -28.00
N ALA A 409 9.66 -9.52 -26.85
CA ALA A 409 10.34 -9.60 -25.56
C ALA A 409 10.89 -11.01 -25.32
N THR A 410 11.81 -11.10 -24.36
CA THR A 410 12.46 -12.35 -23.96
C THR A 410 12.10 -12.78 -22.55
N ALA A 411 11.45 -11.92 -21.77
CA ALA A 411 11.21 -12.13 -20.34
C ALA A 411 9.86 -12.80 -20.04
N ILE A 412 8.76 -12.25 -20.57
CA ILE A 412 7.39 -12.67 -20.22
C ILE A 412 6.47 -12.72 -21.45
N ALA A 413 5.43 -13.54 -21.35
CA ALA A 413 4.29 -13.44 -22.26
C ALA A 413 3.57 -12.10 -22.02
N GLY A 414 2.80 -11.64 -23.01
CA GLY A 414 1.90 -10.50 -22.82
C GLY A 414 0.45 -10.89 -23.08
N VAL A 415 -0.48 -10.17 -22.49
CA VAL A 415 -1.92 -10.32 -22.76
C VAL A 415 -2.40 -9.06 -23.47
N ALA A 416 -2.90 -9.23 -24.70
CA ALA A 416 -3.54 -8.17 -25.46
C ALA A 416 -5.07 -8.29 -25.29
N ASP A 417 -5.65 -7.33 -24.58
CA ASP A 417 -7.08 -7.28 -24.26
C ASP A 417 -7.77 -6.17 -25.06
N PHE A 418 -8.90 -6.47 -25.70
CA PHE A 418 -9.49 -5.63 -26.75
C PHE A 418 -10.74 -4.88 -26.26
N TYR A 419 -10.70 -3.56 -26.37
CA TYR A 419 -11.75 -2.63 -25.92
C TYR A 419 -12.25 -1.79 -27.10
N ALA A 420 -13.53 -1.42 -27.08
CA ALA A 420 -14.04 -0.35 -27.92
C ALA A 420 -13.52 0.99 -27.39
N TRP A 421 -12.67 1.65 -28.17
CA TRP A 421 -12.10 2.95 -27.80
C TRP A 421 -13.13 4.05 -28.02
N GLY A 422 -13.58 4.74 -26.96
CA GLY A 422 -14.61 5.79 -27.09
C GLY A 422 -14.14 7.20 -26.80
N LEU A 423 -13.21 7.39 -25.86
CA LEU A 423 -12.77 8.72 -25.43
C LEU A 423 -11.26 8.90 -25.64
N SER A 424 -10.83 10.11 -25.98
CA SER A 424 -9.41 10.47 -25.97
C SER A 424 -9.18 11.95 -25.73
N SER A 425 -8.08 12.28 -25.07
CA SER A 425 -7.63 13.66 -24.87
C SER A 425 -6.19 13.86 -25.33
N ARG A 426 -5.84 15.12 -25.58
CA ARG A 426 -4.45 15.54 -25.81
C ARG A 426 -3.74 15.66 -24.47
N ARG A 427 -2.41 15.46 -24.49
CA ARG A 427 -1.58 15.64 -23.29
C ARG A 427 -1.72 17.06 -22.73
N THR A 428 -1.90 17.18 -21.43
CA THR A 428 -2.01 18.44 -20.71
C THR A 428 -0.79 18.66 -19.78
N THR A 429 -0.90 19.60 -18.83
CA THR A 429 0.08 19.78 -17.75
C THR A 429 -0.30 19.03 -16.47
N ALA A 430 -1.41 18.29 -16.46
CA ALA A 430 -1.82 17.49 -15.31
C ALA A 430 -0.78 16.40 -14.98
N GLY A 431 -0.81 15.92 -13.74
CA GLY A 431 0.13 14.95 -13.22
C GLY A 431 -0.15 13.53 -13.70
N SER A 432 -0.18 12.57 -12.77
CA SER A 432 -0.54 11.18 -13.05
C SER A 432 -1.98 10.99 -13.54
N ASN A 433 -2.86 11.97 -13.32
CA ASN A 433 -4.24 11.99 -13.74
C ASN A 433 -4.48 12.54 -15.17
N ASP A 434 -3.42 12.93 -15.92
CA ASP A 434 -3.52 13.42 -17.31
C ASP A 434 -4.08 12.32 -18.23
N LEU A 435 -5.38 12.34 -18.48
CA LEU A 435 -6.11 11.31 -19.19
C LEU A 435 -5.74 11.30 -20.66
N ARG A 436 -5.52 10.09 -21.19
CA ARG A 436 -5.20 9.88 -22.60
C ARG A 436 -6.35 9.26 -23.36
N ALA A 437 -6.90 8.17 -22.85
CA ALA A 437 -7.96 7.44 -23.54
C ALA A 437 -8.76 6.56 -22.57
N VAL A 438 -10.04 6.37 -22.91
CA VAL A 438 -10.91 5.40 -22.24
C VAL A 438 -11.54 4.49 -23.29
N GLY A 439 -11.52 3.19 -22.99
CA GLY A 439 -12.21 2.17 -23.77
C GLY A 439 -13.04 1.25 -22.88
N VAL A 440 -14.05 0.62 -23.47
CA VAL A 440 -14.96 -0.30 -22.76
C VAL A 440 -14.95 -1.65 -23.45
N GLN A 441 -14.91 -2.72 -22.66
CA GLN A 441 -15.21 -4.06 -23.14
C GLN A 441 -16.40 -4.65 -22.39
N SER A 442 -17.09 -5.58 -23.04
CA SER A 442 -18.15 -6.36 -22.44
C SER A 442 -17.75 -7.83 -22.35
N ILE A 443 -17.93 -8.42 -21.16
CA ILE A 443 -17.68 -9.82 -20.86
C ILE A 443 -19.02 -10.42 -20.38
N PRO A 444 -19.71 -11.22 -21.21
CA PRO A 444 -20.98 -11.82 -20.83
C PRO A 444 -20.84 -12.73 -19.60
N VAL A 445 -21.71 -12.54 -18.61
CA VAL A 445 -21.84 -13.40 -17.42
C VAL A 445 -23.00 -14.37 -17.59
N SER A 446 -24.09 -13.89 -18.18
CA SER A 446 -25.28 -14.65 -18.52
C SER A 446 -25.91 -14.07 -19.80
N ALA A 447 -27.05 -14.61 -20.22
CA ALA A 447 -27.80 -14.06 -21.35
C ALA A 447 -28.33 -12.63 -21.11
N THR A 448 -28.39 -12.18 -19.85
CA THR A 448 -28.99 -10.90 -19.45
C THR A 448 -28.05 -10.01 -18.64
N GLN A 449 -26.83 -10.45 -18.37
CA GLN A 449 -25.85 -9.71 -17.57
C GLN A 449 -24.46 -9.79 -18.20
N SER A 450 -23.78 -8.65 -18.22
CA SER A 450 -22.38 -8.54 -18.64
C SER A 450 -21.56 -7.79 -17.59
N PHE A 451 -20.29 -8.16 -17.45
CA PHE A 451 -19.31 -7.26 -16.86
C PHE A 451 -18.84 -6.28 -17.93
N LEU A 452 -18.94 -5.00 -17.61
CA LEU A 452 -18.29 -3.93 -18.35
C LEU A 452 -16.99 -3.61 -17.65
N VAL A 453 -15.91 -3.49 -18.41
CA VAL A 453 -14.62 -3.08 -17.88
C VAL A 453 -14.19 -1.83 -18.62
N PHE A 454 -14.08 -0.73 -17.89
CA PHE A 454 -13.53 0.53 -18.39
C PHE A 454 -12.01 0.49 -18.23
N ALA A 455 -11.28 0.49 -19.34
CA ALA A 455 -9.84 0.72 -19.34
C ALA A 455 -9.57 2.21 -19.39
N VAL A 456 -8.96 2.74 -18.35
CA VAL A 456 -8.59 4.16 -18.23
C VAL A 456 -7.08 4.26 -18.37
N ASN A 457 -6.62 4.95 -19.42
CA ASN A 457 -5.19 5.17 -19.69
C ASN A 457 -4.83 6.65 -19.60
N THR A 458 -3.70 6.95 -19.00
CA THR A 458 -3.14 8.30 -18.85
C THR A 458 -1.87 8.49 -19.69
N TRP A 459 -1.49 9.75 -19.87
CA TRP A 459 -0.23 10.14 -20.51
C TRP A 459 0.98 9.89 -19.64
N ASN A 460 0.82 10.08 -18.33
CA ASN A 460 1.90 10.03 -17.34
C ASN A 460 1.73 8.81 -16.43
N ARG A 461 2.85 8.18 -16.09
CA ARG A 461 2.91 7.08 -15.12
C ARG A 461 2.61 7.59 -13.71
N TRP A 462 1.87 6.83 -12.92
CA TRP A 462 1.78 6.97 -11.46
C TRP A 462 2.68 5.96 -10.76
N SER A 463 3.16 6.25 -9.54
CA SER A 463 3.76 5.19 -8.69
C SER A 463 2.67 4.33 -8.06
N THR A 464 1.58 4.97 -7.60
CA THR A 464 0.38 4.30 -7.12
C THR A 464 -0.87 4.95 -7.72
N PRO A 465 -1.88 4.16 -8.13
CA PRO A 465 -3.13 4.72 -8.60
C PRO A 465 -3.87 5.48 -7.48
N SER A 466 -3.64 5.14 -6.21
CA SER A 466 -4.28 5.77 -5.04
C SER A 466 -3.95 7.26 -4.85
N ASP A 467 -3.02 7.82 -5.61
CA ASP A 467 -2.79 9.27 -5.64
C ASP A 467 -3.82 10.01 -6.52
N ASN A 468 -4.72 9.27 -7.16
CA ASN A 468 -5.69 9.79 -8.11
C ASN A 468 -7.08 9.19 -7.87
N GLU A 469 -8.09 9.94 -8.30
CA GLU A 469 -9.46 9.49 -8.51
C GLU A 469 -9.75 9.49 -10.01
N PHE A 470 -10.45 8.46 -10.51
CA PHE A 470 -10.85 8.40 -11.91
C PHE A 470 -12.34 8.10 -12.04
N ASP A 471 -13.07 9.03 -12.62
CA ASP A 471 -14.52 8.97 -12.73
C ASP A 471 -14.94 8.60 -14.14
N ILE A 472 -15.82 7.61 -14.24
CA ILE A 472 -16.63 7.35 -15.43
C ILE A 472 -18.06 7.71 -15.11
N VAL A 473 -18.52 8.80 -15.72
CA VAL A 473 -19.86 9.35 -15.52
C VAL A 473 -20.77 8.78 -16.61
N ILE A 474 -21.90 8.17 -16.23
CA ILE A 474 -22.73 7.35 -17.11
C ILE A 474 -24.16 7.90 -17.15
N ASP A 475 -24.68 8.09 -18.37
CA ASP A 475 -26.10 8.36 -18.66
C ASP A 475 -26.68 7.13 -19.40
N THR A 476 -27.68 6.49 -18.81
CA THR A 476 -28.28 5.25 -19.30
C THR A 476 -29.62 5.43 -19.99
N ASN A 477 -30.17 6.65 -19.96
CA ASN A 477 -31.48 6.96 -20.50
C ASN A 477 -31.42 7.95 -21.68
N GLY A 478 -30.27 8.61 -21.89
CA GLY A 478 -29.99 9.50 -23.01
C GLY A 478 -30.59 10.90 -22.87
N ASP A 479 -30.99 11.31 -21.66
CA ASP A 479 -31.52 12.65 -21.38
C ASP A 479 -30.43 13.72 -21.16
N GLY A 480 -29.16 13.31 -21.12
CA GLY A 480 -28.00 14.18 -20.90
C GLY A 480 -27.72 14.47 -19.42
N VAL A 481 -28.45 13.84 -18.49
CA VAL A 481 -28.21 13.88 -17.05
C VAL A 481 -27.63 12.52 -16.63
N PRO A 482 -26.43 12.50 -16.03
CA PRO A 482 -25.85 11.24 -15.55
C PRO A 482 -26.70 10.55 -14.48
N ASP A 483 -26.94 9.25 -14.67
CA ASP A 483 -27.65 8.37 -13.73
C ASP A 483 -26.68 7.68 -12.76
N PHE A 484 -25.44 7.41 -13.20
CA PHE A 484 -24.46 6.65 -12.42
C PHE A 484 -23.05 7.24 -12.53
N LEU A 485 -22.25 6.99 -11.48
CA LEU A 485 -20.81 7.23 -11.46
C LEU A 485 -20.09 5.92 -11.14
N VAL A 486 -19.13 5.54 -11.98
CA VAL A 486 -18.13 4.52 -11.65
C VAL A 486 -16.83 5.23 -11.28
N ALA A 487 -16.55 5.31 -9.98
CA ALA A 487 -15.37 5.97 -9.43
C ALA A 487 -14.26 4.96 -9.12
N GLY A 488 -13.08 5.20 -9.67
CA GLY A 488 -11.83 4.58 -9.27
C GLY A 488 -11.25 5.32 -8.07
N PHE A 489 -11.08 4.64 -6.93
CA PHE A 489 -10.55 5.29 -5.73
C PHE A 489 -9.90 4.33 -4.73
N ASP A 490 -9.20 4.85 -3.71
CA ASP A 490 -8.61 4.04 -2.64
C ASP A 490 -9.68 3.44 -1.71
N ILE A 491 -9.63 2.12 -1.52
CA ILE A 491 -10.57 1.36 -0.71
C ILE A 491 -10.45 1.70 0.77
N GLY A 492 -9.23 1.89 1.28
CA GLY A 492 -9.00 2.28 2.66
C GLY A 492 -9.61 3.65 2.96
N ALA A 493 -9.46 4.59 2.03
CA ALA A 493 -10.04 5.93 2.16
C ALA A 493 -11.58 5.86 2.27
N ILE A 494 -12.26 5.09 1.41
CA ILE A 494 -13.73 4.92 1.48
C ILE A 494 -14.18 4.17 2.73
N LEU A 495 -13.58 3.01 3.01
CA LEU A 495 -14.08 2.09 4.05
C LEU A 495 -13.63 2.46 5.46
N THR A 496 -12.50 3.15 5.59
CA THR A 496 -11.87 3.39 6.90
C THR A 496 -11.45 4.84 7.13
N GLY A 497 -11.57 5.72 6.13
CA GLY A 497 -11.10 7.11 6.21
C GLY A 497 -9.58 7.24 6.17
N SER A 498 -8.85 6.20 5.75
CA SER A 498 -7.38 6.20 5.70
C SER A 498 -6.88 5.40 4.51
N PHE A 499 -6.00 6.00 3.71
CA PHE A 499 -5.44 5.36 2.52
C PHE A 499 -4.67 4.08 2.89
N ASP A 500 -4.91 3.01 2.15
CA ASP A 500 -4.18 1.75 2.32
C ASP A 500 -3.53 1.21 1.04
N GLY A 501 -3.64 1.95 -0.07
CA GLY A 501 -3.01 1.64 -1.35
C GLY A 501 -3.78 0.61 -2.18
N ARG A 502 -4.95 0.14 -1.72
CA ARG A 502 -5.77 -0.82 -2.47
C ARG A 502 -6.79 -0.05 -3.29
N TYR A 503 -6.71 -0.16 -4.61
CA TYR A 503 -7.59 0.57 -5.52
C TYR A 503 -8.87 -0.19 -5.84
N GLY A 504 -10.00 0.52 -5.84
CA GLY A 504 -11.34 0.00 -6.03
C GLY A 504 -12.08 0.65 -7.21
N SER A 505 -13.15 0.01 -7.64
CA SER A 505 -14.16 0.49 -8.59
C SER A 505 -15.49 0.56 -7.83
N PHE A 506 -15.99 1.77 -7.62
CA PHE A 506 -17.18 2.07 -6.83
C PHE A 506 -18.28 2.57 -7.75
N VAL A 507 -19.48 2.02 -7.62
CA VAL A 507 -20.65 2.41 -8.41
C VAL A 507 -21.58 3.20 -7.51
N PHE A 508 -21.87 4.45 -7.88
CA PHE A 508 -22.80 5.31 -7.20
C PHE A 508 -23.99 5.64 -8.09
N ALA A 509 -25.19 5.59 -7.54
CA ALA A 509 -26.40 6.11 -8.18
C ALA A 509 -26.48 7.63 -7.94
N LEU A 510 -26.71 8.40 -9.00
CA LEU A 510 -26.81 9.85 -8.99
C LEU A 510 -28.29 10.30 -8.93
N PRO A 511 -28.57 11.52 -8.42
CA PRO A 511 -27.63 12.54 -7.93
C PRO A 511 -27.24 12.38 -6.44
N ASN A 512 -27.82 11.41 -5.73
CA ASN A 512 -27.63 11.30 -4.28
C ASN A 512 -26.29 10.68 -3.86
N PHE A 513 -25.53 10.12 -4.81
CA PHE A 513 -24.30 9.36 -4.55
C PHE A 513 -24.53 8.15 -3.64
N ASP A 514 -25.66 7.46 -3.84
CA ASP A 514 -25.95 6.22 -3.10
C ASP A 514 -25.04 5.10 -3.62
N LEU A 515 -24.22 4.51 -2.74
CA LEU A 515 -23.30 3.42 -3.11
C LEU A 515 -24.12 2.18 -3.52
N VAL A 516 -24.03 1.80 -4.78
CA VAL A 516 -24.66 0.60 -5.35
C VAL A 516 -23.78 -0.63 -5.14
N ASN A 517 -22.50 -0.53 -5.48
CA ASN A 517 -21.55 -1.63 -5.29
C ASN A 517 -20.09 -1.13 -5.25
N ALA A 518 -19.19 -1.95 -4.69
CA ALA A 518 -17.75 -1.72 -4.67
C ALA A 518 -17.01 -3.01 -5.04
N ARG A 519 -15.98 -2.88 -5.88
CA ARG A 519 -15.12 -4.00 -6.29
C ARG A 519 -13.66 -3.59 -6.24
N PHE A 520 -12.76 -4.57 -6.20
CA PHE A 520 -11.37 -4.27 -6.50
C PHE A 520 -11.20 -3.95 -7.99
N ALA A 521 -10.50 -2.84 -8.27
CA ALA A 521 -10.02 -2.54 -9.60
C ALA A 521 -8.73 -3.32 -9.90
N PHE A 522 -8.38 -3.45 -11.18
CA PHE A 522 -7.01 -3.82 -11.55
C PHE A 522 -6.24 -2.53 -11.82
N ALA A 523 -5.38 -2.15 -10.88
CA ALA A 523 -4.64 -0.90 -10.95
C ALA A 523 -3.20 -1.15 -10.49
N PRO A 524 -2.32 -1.64 -11.38
CA PRO A 524 -0.93 -1.93 -11.03
C PRO A 524 -0.18 -0.66 -10.60
N THR A 525 0.75 -0.84 -9.67
CA THR A 525 1.72 0.22 -9.31
C THR A 525 2.66 0.47 -10.49
N ASP A 526 3.23 1.66 -10.52
CA ASP A 526 4.16 2.08 -11.56
C ASP A 526 3.62 1.95 -13.00
N SER A 527 2.30 2.15 -13.15
CA SER A 527 1.55 1.99 -14.40
C SER A 527 0.99 3.33 -14.89
N SER A 528 0.30 3.29 -16.02
CA SER A 528 -0.54 4.39 -16.55
C SER A 528 -1.93 3.94 -16.96
N THR A 529 -2.25 2.66 -16.72
CA THR A 529 -3.53 2.06 -17.11
C THR A 529 -4.11 1.28 -15.95
N LEU A 530 -5.40 1.48 -15.72
CA LEU A 530 -6.19 0.71 -14.76
C LEU A 530 -7.50 0.26 -15.40
N LEU A 531 -8.11 -0.75 -14.79
CA LEU A 531 -9.37 -1.35 -15.23
C LEU A 531 -10.41 -1.24 -14.12
N LEU A 532 -11.52 -0.55 -14.43
CA LEU A 532 -12.67 -0.36 -13.54
C LEU A 532 -13.82 -1.29 -13.97
N PRO A 533 -14.05 -2.42 -13.26
CA PRO A 533 -15.16 -3.30 -13.56
C PRO A 533 -16.48 -2.80 -12.94
N VAL A 534 -17.58 -2.96 -13.67
CA VAL A 534 -18.97 -2.78 -13.22
C VAL A 534 -19.87 -3.83 -13.88
N ARG A 535 -20.97 -4.24 -13.22
CA ARG A 535 -21.94 -5.16 -13.83
C ARG A 535 -23.08 -4.36 -14.45
N SER A 536 -23.56 -4.76 -15.62
CA SER A 536 -24.52 -4.00 -16.41
C SER A 536 -25.80 -3.62 -15.64
N ASP A 537 -26.34 -4.53 -14.84
CA ASP A 537 -27.54 -4.33 -14.02
C ASP A 537 -27.35 -3.37 -12.84
N GLU A 538 -26.11 -3.12 -12.38
CA GLU A 538 -25.82 -2.18 -11.30
C GLU A 538 -25.87 -0.74 -11.75
N ILE A 539 -25.76 -0.53 -13.05
CA ILE A 539 -25.95 0.77 -13.70
C ILE A 539 -27.26 0.77 -14.52
N GLY A 540 -28.23 -0.06 -14.14
CA GLY A 540 -29.58 -0.02 -14.73
C GLY A 540 -29.70 -0.53 -16.17
N LEU A 541 -28.68 -1.18 -16.73
CA LEU A 541 -28.71 -1.70 -18.10
C LEU A 541 -29.31 -3.10 -18.17
N SER A 542 -30.03 -3.34 -19.26
CA SER A 542 -30.66 -4.62 -19.58
C SER A 542 -30.56 -4.90 -21.08
N VAL A 543 -30.94 -6.11 -21.51
CA VAL A 543 -30.99 -6.43 -22.95
C VAL A 543 -31.98 -5.56 -23.72
N ASP A 544 -33.00 -5.02 -23.05
CA ASP A 544 -34.01 -4.12 -23.63
C ASP A 544 -33.58 -2.65 -23.60
N ASN A 545 -32.71 -2.28 -22.65
CA ASN A 545 -32.02 -0.98 -22.61
C ASN A 545 -30.50 -1.17 -22.56
N PRO A 546 -29.86 -1.53 -23.70
CA PRO A 546 -28.48 -2.02 -23.69
C PRO A 546 -27.44 -0.92 -23.86
N ARG A 547 -27.84 0.31 -24.22
CA ARG A 547 -26.94 1.39 -24.61
C ARG A 547 -26.83 2.44 -23.52
N PHE A 548 -25.66 3.04 -23.40
CA PHE A 548 -25.41 4.16 -22.51
C PHE A 548 -24.38 5.11 -23.10
N ALA A 549 -24.43 6.35 -22.62
CA ALA A 549 -23.45 7.38 -22.83
C ALA A 549 -22.47 7.43 -21.64
N TYR A 550 -21.20 7.76 -21.89
CA TYR A 550 -20.24 7.96 -20.82
C TYR A 550 -19.22 9.06 -21.10
N MET A 551 -18.75 9.67 -20.02
CA MET A 551 -17.68 10.67 -19.96
C MET A 551 -16.61 10.21 -18.97
N ALA A 552 -15.43 10.84 -19.00
CA ALA A 552 -14.35 10.51 -18.08
C ALA A 552 -13.63 11.74 -17.53
N ALA A 553 -13.32 11.70 -16.23
CA ALA A 553 -12.52 12.69 -15.53
C ALA A 553 -11.49 12.03 -14.61
N GLY A 554 -10.37 12.70 -14.37
CA GLY A 554 -9.29 12.25 -13.49
C GLY A 554 -8.85 13.37 -12.57
N TYR A 555 -8.75 13.09 -11.28
CA TYR A 555 -8.39 14.07 -10.24
C TYR A 555 -7.13 13.64 -9.52
N SER A 556 -6.19 14.55 -9.31
CA SER A 556 -5.03 14.32 -8.47
C SER A 556 -5.35 14.67 -7.02
N LEU A 557 -5.09 13.73 -6.12
CA LEU A 557 -5.23 13.95 -4.68
C LEU A 557 -4.00 14.62 -4.07
N GLN A 558 -2.91 14.75 -4.84
CA GLN A 558 -1.68 15.40 -4.39
C GLN A 558 -1.77 16.92 -4.49
N ASP A 559 -2.30 17.44 -5.61
CA ASP A 559 -2.36 18.88 -5.90
C ASP A 559 -3.79 19.41 -6.17
N GLY A 560 -4.80 18.54 -6.21
CA GLY A 560 -6.19 18.90 -6.46
C GLY A 560 -6.50 19.21 -7.93
N SER A 561 -5.56 18.98 -8.85
CA SER A 561 -5.78 19.21 -10.29
C SER A 561 -6.79 18.20 -10.86
N ALA A 562 -7.52 18.61 -11.89
CA ALA A 562 -8.46 17.78 -12.62
C ALA A 562 -8.14 17.78 -14.12
N ASP A 563 -8.37 16.66 -14.78
CA ASP A 563 -8.36 16.53 -16.23
C ASP A 563 -9.64 15.84 -16.70
N ILE A 564 -10.30 16.41 -17.69
CA ILE A 564 -11.60 15.95 -18.19
C ILE A 564 -11.45 15.68 -19.68
N ILE A 565 -11.76 14.46 -20.12
CA ILE A 565 -11.73 14.15 -21.55
C ILE A 565 -12.93 14.84 -22.22
N PRO A 566 -12.71 15.69 -23.24
CA PRO A 566 -13.81 16.31 -23.95
C PRO A 566 -14.62 15.29 -24.75
N GLY A 567 -15.94 15.47 -24.76
CA GLY A 567 -16.87 14.66 -25.54
C GLY A 567 -17.59 13.60 -24.72
N VAL A 568 -18.50 12.90 -25.40
CA VAL A 568 -19.33 11.83 -24.84
C VAL A 568 -19.19 10.63 -25.77
N ALA A 569 -18.91 9.46 -25.20
CA ALA A 569 -18.83 8.21 -25.93
C ALA A 569 -20.08 7.36 -25.68
N MET A 570 -20.40 6.50 -26.65
CA MET A 570 -21.56 5.61 -26.58
C MET A 570 -21.09 4.16 -26.59
N PHE A 571 -21.74 3.29 -25.85
CA PHE A 571 -21.44 1.85 -25.85
C PHE A 571 -22.69 1.02 -25.66
N ASN A 572 -22.65 -0.22 -26.17
CA ASN A 572 -23.70 -1.22 -25.98
C ASN A 572 -23.15 -2.37 -25.14
N ALA A 573 -23.77 -2.58 -23.97
CA ALA A 573 -23.30 -3.50 -22.95
C ALA A 573 -23.41 -4.99 -23.33
N PHE A 574 -24.20 -5.35 -24.34
CA PHE A 574 -24.50 -6.75 -24.67
C PHE A 574 -24.07 -7.10 -26.09
N THR A 575 -24.16 -6.15 -27.02
CA THR A 575 -23.75 -6.30 -28.42
C THR A 575 -22.89 -5.10 -28.83
N PRO A 576 -21.58 -5.08 -28.51
CA PRO A 576 -20.71 -3.96 -28.86
C PRO A 576 -20.61 -3.73 -30.38
N SER A 577 -20.55 -2.46 -30.80
CA SER A 577 -20.45 -2.09 -32.23
C SER A 577 -19.14 -2.50 -32.90
N ILE A 578 -18.10 -2.76 -32.12
CA ILE A 578 -16.77 -3.17 -32.56
C ILE A 578 -16.27 -4.31 -31.67
N THR A 579 -15.46 -5.21 -32.24
CA THR A 579 -14.86 -6.33 -31.51
C THR A 579 -14.24 -5.88 -30.18
N SER A 580 -14.69 -6.48 -29.08
CA SER A 580 -14.20 -6.24 -27.72
C SER A 580 -14.32 -7.53 -26.89
N GLY A 581 -13.77 -7.55 -25.68
CA GLY A 581 -13.88 -8.69 -24.76
C GLY A 581 -13.02 -9.89 -25.15
N ILE A 582 -12.03 -9.68 -26.02
CA ILE A 582 -11.07 -10.70 -26.44
C ILE A 582 -9.77 -10.47 -25.70
N ALA A 583 -9.37 -11.41 -24.86
CA ALA A 583 -8.02 -11.48 -24.29
C ALA A 583 -7.20 -12.51 -25.08
N PHE A 584 -6.07 -12.07 -25.65
CA PHE A 584 -5.17 -12.93 -26.41
C PHE A 584 -3.78 -12.97 -25.77
N VAL A 585 -3.36 -14.16 -25.32
CA VAL A 585 -2.00 -14.37 -24.79
C VAL A 585 -1.02 -14.48 -25.96
N VAL A 586 0.04 -13.67 -25.92
CA VAL A 586 1.13 -13.71 -26.88
C VAL A 586 2.40 -14.20 -26.16
N PRO A 587 2.74 -15.51 -26.27
CA PRO A 587 3.96 -16.05 -25.70
C PRO A 587 5.22 -15.33 -26.18
N VAL A 588 6.30 -15.42 -25.41
CA VAL A 588 7.64 -14.91 -25.75
C VAL A 588 8.04 -15.37 -27.16
N GLY A 589 8.46 -14.42 -28.01
CA GLY A 589 8.89 -14.69 -29.39
C GLY A 589 7.78 -15.09 -30.37
N ALA A 590 6.53 -15.20 -29.91
CA ALA A 590 5.42 -15.65 -30.74
C ALA A 590 4.75 -14.52 -31.52
N ARG A 591 3.95 -14.93 -32.52
CA ARG A 591 3.05 -14.05 -33.28
C ARG A 591 1.64 -14.63 -33.24
N GLY A 592 0.65 -13.75 -33.27
CA GLY A 592 -0.76 -14.09 -33.28
C GLY A 592 -1.54 -13.21 -34.23
N THR A 593 -2.78 -13.59 -34.52
CA THR A 593 -3.70 -12.75 -35.27
C THR A 593 -5.08 -12.86 -34.65
N VAL A 594 -5.69 -11.71 -34.38
CA VAL A 594 -7.04 -11.60 -33.85
C VAL A 594 -7.94 -11.00 -34.93
N PRO A 595 -8.96 -11.74 -35.42
CA PRO A 595 -9.93 -11.17 -36.34
C PRO A 595 -10.78 -10.13 -35.60
N VAL A 596 -10.98 -8.97 -36.24
CA VAL A 596 -11.76 -7.85 -35.71
C VAL A 596 -12.76 -7.37 -36.75
N SER A 597 -13.88 -6.81 -36.30
CA SER A 597 -14.95 -6.34 -37.16
C SER A 597 -15.76 -5.23 -36.50
N ILE A 598 -16.44 -4.45 -37.32
CA ILE A 598 -17.47 -3.50 -36.90
C ILE A 598 -18.83 -3.99 -37.36
N ASP A 599 -19.78 -4.08 -36.44
CA ASP A 599 -21.19 -4.28 -36.75
C ASP A 599 -21.78 -2.96 -37.25
N ALA A 600 -22.13 -2.90 -38.54
CA ALA A 600 -22.59 -1.67 -39.16
C ALA A 600 -23.91 -1.14 -38.58
N SER A 601 -24.78 -2.04 -38.09
CA SER A 601 -26.08 -1.64 -37.56
C SER A 601 -25.94 -1.01 -36.17
N GLU A 602 -25.11 -1.60 -35.32
CA GLU A 602 -24.90 -1.09 -33.97
C GLU A 602 -23.95 0.12 -33.96
N TRP A 603 -22.97 0.17 -34.88
CA TRP A 603 -22.06 1.31 -35.02
C TRP A 603 -22.78 2.63 -35.28
N ALA A 604 -23.91 2.61 -35.98
CA ALA A 604 -24.73 3.81 -36.18
C ALA A 604 -25.32 4.37 -34.88
N ASN A 605 -25.48 3.52 -33.85
CA ASN A 605 -26.04 3.89 -32.54
C ASN A 605 -24.96 4.13 -31.49
N THR A 606 -23.88 3.35 -31.52
CA THR A 606 -22.78 3.40 -30.55
C THR A 606 -21.42 3.45 -31.24
N PRO A 607 -21.11 4.52 -32.00
CA PRO A 607 -19.85 4.61 -32.73
C PRO A 607 -18.67 4.71 -31.78
N ALA A 608 -17.63 3.91 -32.03
CA ALA A 608 -16.35 4.02 -31.33
C ALA A 608 -15.37 4.87 -32.18
N LEU A 609 -14.26 5.30 -31.58
CA LEU A 609 -13.12 5.87 -32.29
C LEU A 609 -12.26 4.78 -32.95
N GLY A 610 -12.35 3.54 -32.46
CA GLY A 610 -11.61 2.39 -32.97
C GLY A 610 -11.41 1.31 -31.89
N LEU A 611 -10.30 0.58 -31.98
CA LEU A 611 -9.89 -0.40 -30.98
C LEU A 611 -8.87 0.22 -30.02
N MET A 612 -9.07 -0.01 -28.72
CA MET A 612 -8.05 0.16 -27.69
C MET A 612 -7.60 -1.23 -27.26
N ILE A 613 -6.31 -1.51 -27.43
CA ILE A 613 -5.71 -2.80 -27.06
C ILE A 613 -4.85 -2.56 -25.83
N VAL A 614 -5.32 -3.08 -24.70
CA VAL A 614 -4.66 -2.97 -23.41
C VAL A 614 -3.69 -4.12 -23.22
N ILE A 615 -2.43 -3.77 -22.92
CA ILE A 615 -1.33 -4.69 -22.64
C ILE A 615 -0.60 -4.12 -21.41
N LEU A 616 -1.06 -4.44 -20.21
CA LEU A 616 -0.54 -3.84 -18.96
C LEU A 616 0.97 -4.06 -18.73
N ASP A 617 1.55 -5.05 -19.41
CA ASP A 617 2.97 -5.40 -19.36
C ASP A 617 3.83 -4.70 -20.42
N ASN A 618 3.28 -3.69 -21.10
CA ASN A 618 4.06 -2.81 -21.95
C ASN A 618 4.52 -1.58 -21.17
N SER A 619 5.43 -0.80 -21.77
CA SER A 619 5.90 0.44 -21.18
C SER A 619 4.75 1.37 -20.82
N ALA A 620 4.79 1.99 -19.65
CA ALA A 620 3.76 2.95 -19.22
C ALA A 620 3.50 4.07 -20.26
N GLY A 621 2.29 4.60 -20.25
CA GLY A 621 1.71 5.55 -21.19
C GLY A 621 1.08 4.84 -22.39
N ARG A 622 1.50 5.24 -23.60
CA ARG A 622 0.94 4.69 -24.86
C ARG A 622 1.21 3.20 -25.03
N GLY A 623 2.22 2.64 -24.35
CA GLY A 623 2.61 1.23 -24.45
C GLY A 623 1.53 0.30 -23.95
N GLU A 624 0.99 0.63 -22.78
CA GLU A 624 -0.05 -0.15 -22.10
C GLU A 624 -1.40 -0.08 -22.80
N ALA A 625 -1.66 0.96 -23.61
CA ALA A 625 -2.91 1.09 -24.37
C ALA A 625 -2.66 1.57 -25.81
N ARG A 626 -2.63 0.61 -26.74
CA ARG A 626 -2.49 0.89 -28.19
C ARG A 626 -3.84 1.26 -28.79
N LEU A 627 -3.89 2.37 -29.52
CA LEU A 627 -5.12 2.88 -30.15
C LEU A 627 -5.01 2.65 -31.66
N LEU A 628 -5.96 1.92 -32.24
CA LEU A 628 -6.07 1.65 -33.66
C LEU A 628 -7.40 2.24 -34.13
N ALA A 629 -7.35 3.36 -34.85
CA ALA A 629 -8.55 4.05 -35.30
C ALA A 629 -9.39 3.19 -36.27
N ALA A 630 -10.71 3.32 -36.17
CA ALA A 630 -11.60 2.92 -37.25
C ALA A 630 -11.42 3.90 -38.43
N GLY A 631 -11.52 3.39 -39.66
CA GLY A 631 -11.29 4.15 -40.88
C GLY A 631 -12.48 4.20 -41.82
#